data_AF-A0A512HD94-F1
#
_entry.id   AF-A0A512HD94-F1
#
_cell.length_a   1.000
_cell.length_b   1.000
_cell.length_c   1.000
_cell.angle_alpha   90.00
_cell.angle_beta   90.00
_cell.angle_gamma   90.00
#
_symmetry.space_group_name_H-M   'P 1'
#
loop_
_entity.id
_entity.type
_entity.pdbx_description
1 polymer ?
#
loop_
_entity_poly.entity_id
_entity_poly.type
_entity_poly.pdbx_seq_one_letter_code
_entity_poly.pdbx_strand_id
1 'polypeptide(L)'
;MPLAPIATCPHTRSDARADNGTDNRSDTTQGARNDADKDVTSAAGADAAVGAAAESEKEAGRDDGLARLLLMRYTAEMLAMPHHVCTYRNCRRGLACRWIDTDNDAPSCLVLLDPAERQVYDALAGVVLGAARLGPKVEPGSGPEAWELWSAGLEIILVYLRKMPRRRHRPRGRPKGGHRAGAHPRGELP
;
A
#
# COMPACT_ATOMS: atom_id res chain seq x y z
N MET A 1 -26.35 -9.74 39.67
CA MET A 1 -25.87 -8.55 38.93
C MET A 1 -26.47 -8.59 37.53
N PRO A 2 -27.36 -7.66 37.17
CA PRO A 2 -28.00 -7.67 35.86
C PRO A 2 -27.00 -7.22 34.78
N LEU A 3 -26.89 -7.99 33.70
CA LEU A 3 -26.13 -7.65 32.50
C LEU A 3 -26.89 -6.54 31.75
N ALA A 4 -26.20 -5.44 31.45
CA ALA A 4 -26.75 -4.35 30.66
C ALA A 4 -27.02 -4.79 29.20
N PRO A 5 -28.06 -4.25 28.54
CA PRO A 5 -28.38 -4.59 27.15
C PRO A 5 -27.33 -4.03 26.20
N ILE A 6 -26.93 -4.85 25.23
CA ILE A 6 -26.03 -4.49 24.13
C ILE A 6 -26.80 -3.54 23.21
N ALA A 7 -26.38 -2.27 23.20
CA ALA A 7 -26.89 -1.26 22.28
C ALA A 7 -26.60 -1.70 20.83
N THR A 8 -27.67 -1.94 20.07
CA THR A 8 -27.62 -2.09 18.62
C THR A 8 -27.64 -0.70 18.02
N CYS A 9 -26.52 -0.26 17.44
CA CYS A 9 -26.47 1.00 16.72
C CYS A 9 -27.19 0.85 15.36
N PRO A 10 -28.17 1.71 15.03
CA PRO A 10 -28.75 1.76 13.71
C PRO A 10 -27.77 2.41 12.72
N HIS A 11 -27.54 1.76 11.59
CA HIS A 11 -26.88 2.37 10.43
C HIS A 11 -27.77 3.50 9.89
N THR A 12 -27.51 4.75 10.31
CA THR A 12 -28.01 5.93 9.61
C THR A 12 -27.04 6.31 8.50
N ARG A 13 -27.43 5.92 7.29
CA ARG A 13 -27.03 6.50 6.02
C ARG A 13 -27.19 8.02 6.12
N SER A 14 -26.09 8.77 6.08
CA SER A 14 -26.12 10.23 6.00
C SER A 14 -25.55 10.64 4.66
N ASP A 15 -26.46 10.83 3.71
CA ASP A 15 -26.25 11.64 2.53
C ASP A 15 -25.96 13.08 2.99
N ALA A 16 -24.74 13.56 2.76
CA ALA A 16 -24.40 14.97 2.88
C ALA A 16 -23.74 15.42 1.57
N ARG A 17 -24.62 15.84 0.64
CA ARG A 17 -24.31 16.76 -0.45
C ARG A 17 -23.78 18.06 0.18
N ALA A 18 -22.55 18.44 -0.16
CA ALA A 18 -22.08 19.81 0.02
C ALA A 18 -21.76 20.38 -1.37
N ASP A 19 -22.71 21.17 -1.87
CA ASP A 19 -22.47 22.26 -2.81
C ASP A 19 -21.55 23.29 -2.15
N ASN A 20 -20.48 23.67 -2.85
CA ASN A 20 -19.78 24.95 -2.76
C ASN A 20 -18.82 24.93 -3.95
N GLY A 21 -19.04 25.68 -5.01
CA GLY A 21 -19.24 27.13 -4.99
C GLY A 21 -18.12 27.68 -5.85
N THR A 22 -18.52 28.19 -7.01
CA THR A 22 -17.69 28.73 -8.07
C THR A 22 -16.94 29.99 -7.64
N ASP A 23 -16.04 30.41 -8.54
CA ASP A 23 -15.47 31.76 -8.66
C ASP A 23 -14.15 32.01 -7.93
N ASN A 24 -13.04 31.85 -8.66
CA ASN A 24 -12.22 33.05 -8.88
C ASN A 24 -11.42 33.04 -10.18
N ARG A 25 -11.65 34.14 -10.88
CA ARG A 25 -11.20 34.55 -12.20
C ARG A 25 -10.07 35.54 -11.99
N SER A 26 -8.89 35.29 -12.55
CA SER A 26 -7.82 36.28 -12.80
C SER A 26 -6.89 35.63 -13.82
N ASP A 27 -7.07 35.87 -15.12
CA ASP A 27 -6.49 36.98 -15.88
C ASP A 27 -4.96 37.10 -15.70
N THR A 28 -4.22 36.36 -16.54
CA THR A 28 -2.81 36.64 -16.84
C THR A 28 -2.53 36.30 -18.32
N THR A 29 -2.72 37.32 -19.16
CA THR A 29 -1.92 37.70 -20.33
C THR A 29 -1.49 36.65 -21.36
N GLN A 30 -2.06 36.82 -22.55
CA GLN A 30 -1.52 36.51 -23.87
C GLN A 30 -0.04 36.84 -24.04
N GLY A 31 0.70 35.92 -24.69
CA GLY A 31 2.01 36.19 -25.27
C GLY A 31 2.42 35.11 -26.29
N ALA A 32 2.36 35.48 -27.58
CA ALA A 32 3.12 34.97 -28.74
C ALA A 32 3.08 33.44 -29.01
N ARG A 33 2.33 32.99 -30.03
CA ARG A 33 2.82 32.80 -31.42
C ARG A 33 4.22 32.19 -31.50
N ASN A 34 4.28 30.94 -31.95
CA ASN A 34 5.23 30.49 -32.98
C ASN A 34 4.63 29.27 -33.69
N ASP A 35 4.15 29.54 -34.91
CA ASP A 35 3.98 28.55 -35.97
C ASP A 35 5.37 28.04 -36.39
N ALA A 36 5.55 26.73 -36.35
CA ALA A 36 6.56 26.07 -37.16
C ALA A 36 6.10 24.63 -37.40
N ASP A 37 5.62 24.42 -38.63
CA ASP A 37 5.72 23.18 -39.38
C ASP A 37 6.89 22.29 -38.91
N LYS A 38 6.58 21.00 -38.69
CA LYS A 38 7.44 19.92 -39.20
C LYS A 38 6.76 18.55 -39.10
N ASP A 39 6.52 18.02 -40.30
CA ASP A 39 6.74 16.64 -40.71
C ASP A 39 6.02 15.52 -39.94
N VAL A 40 4.87 15.16 -40.52
CA VAL A 40 4.33 13.81 -40.53
C VAL A 40 5.39 12.85 -41.09
N THR A 41 6.04 12.08 -40.21
CA THR A 41 6.69 10.82 -40.58
C THR A 41 6.16 9.68 -39.73
N SER A 42 5.53 8.76 -40.45
CA SER A 42 5.08 7.44 -40.06
C SER A 42 6.15 6.65 -39.30
N ALA A 43 5.80 6.16 -38.11
CA ALA A 43 6.50 5.04 -37.45
C ALA A 43 5.49 4.14 -36.74
N ALA A 44 4.81 3.29 -37.52
CA ALA A 44 4.18 2.09 -37.01
C ALA A 44 5.31 1.15 -36.51
N GLY A 45 5.50 1.08 -35.18
CA GLY A 45 6.52 0.19 -34.60
C GLY A 45 7.01 0.51 -33.18
N ALA A 46 6.36 1.38 -32.40
CA ALA A 46 6.82 1.75 -31.05
C ALA A 46 5.82 1.44 -29.90
N ASP A 47 4.61 0.96 -30.20
CA ASP A 47 3.55 0.85 -29.19
C ASP A 47 3.68 -0.35 -28.24
N ALA A 48 4.54 -1.33 -28.53
CA ALA A 48 4.72 -2.51 -27.68
C ALA A 48 5.66 -2.30 -26.47
N ALA A 49 6.62 -1.36 -26.58
CA ALA A 49 7.58 -1.09 -25.50
C ALA A 49 7.02 -0.13 -24.43
N VAL A 50 6.09 0.75 -24.81
CA VAL A 50 5.44 1.71 -23.90
C VAL A 50 4.44 1.00 -22.96
N GLY A 51 3.81 -0.10 -23.43
CA GLY A 51 2.91 -0.92 -22.61
C GLY A 51 3.61 -1.63 -21.44
N ALA A 52 4.80 -2.19 -21.66
CA ALA A 52 5.52 -2.96 -20.64
C ALA A 52 6.04 -2.09 -19.47
N ALA A 53 6.43 -0.83 -19.75
CA ALA A 53 6.85 0.12 -18.71
C ALA A 53 5.64 0.61 -17.88
N ALA A 54 4.51 0.93 -18.54
CA ALA A 54 3.29 1.34 -17.85
C ALA A 54 2.65 0.22 -17.02
N GLU A 55 2.75 -1.04 -17.46
CA GLU A 55 2.31 -2.20 -16.66
C GLU A 55 3.24 -2.47 -15.46
N SER A 56 4.55 -2.23 -15.60
CA SER A 56 5.52 -2.34 -14.51
C SER A 56 5.31 -1.28 -13.42
N GLU A 57 4.96 -0.04 -13.78
CA GLU A 57 4.66 1.02 -12.82
C GLU A 57 3.32 0.78 -12.10
N LYS A 58 2.33 0.21 -12.80
CA LYS A 58 1.05 -0.22 -12.21
C LYS A 58 1.21 -1.41 -11.26
N GLU A 59 2.09 -2.37 -11.56
CA GLU A 59 2.41 -3.47 -10.65
C GLU A 59 3.18 -2.99 -9.41
N ALA A 60 4.14 -2.07 -9.56
CA ALA A 60 4.87 -1.49 -8.43
C ALA A 60 3.93 -0.73 -7.47
N GLY A 61 3.03 0.11 -8.00
CA GLY A 61 2.05 0.82 -7.17
C GLY A 61 1.04 -0.10 -6.46
N ARG A 62 0.72 -1.28 -7.04
CA ARG A 62 -0.15 -2.28 -6.41
C ARG A 62 0.56 -3.05 -5.30
N ASP A 63 1.84 -3.39 -5.48
CA ASP A 63 2.67 -4.01 -4.44
C ASP A 63 2.89 -3.05 -3.25
N ASP A 64 3.02 -1.74 -3.51
CA ASP A 64 3.13 -0.70 -2.48
C ASP A 64 1.85 -0.54 -1.63
N GLY A 65 0.68 -0.62 -2.25
CA GLY A 65 -0.61 -0.58 -1.55
C GLY A 65 -0.79 -1.76 -0.59
N LEU A 66 -0.45 -2.98 -1.04
CA LEU A 66 -0.50 -4.17 -0.17
C LEU A 66 0.51 -4.07 0.99
N ALA A 67 1.72 -3.59 0.72
CA ALA A 67 2.72 -3.39 1.77
C ALA A 67 2.25 -2.37 2.82
N ARG A 68 1.64 -1.25 2.38
CA ARG A 68 1.03 -0.25 3.26
C ARG A 68 -0.08 -0.87 4.11
N LEU A 69 -1.03 -1.56 3.50
CA LEU A 69 -2.13 -2.28 4.18
C LEU A 69 -1.63 -3.20 5.29
N LEU A 70 -0.61 -4.02 4.96
CA LEU A 70 -0.04 -4.97 5.91
C LEU A 70 0.67 -4.26 7.06
N LEU A 71 1.45 -3.22 6.78
CA LEU A 71 2.13 -2.44 7.82
C LEU A 71 1.13 -1.79 8.78
N MET A 72 0.08 -1.14 8.26
CA MET A 72 -0.99 -0.53 9.09
C MET A 72 -1.65 -1.56 9.99
N ARG A 73 -1.96 -2.73 9.43
CA ARG A 73 -2.50 -3.85 10.20
C ARG A 73 -1.53 -4.34 11.26
N TYR A 74 -0.25 -4.52 10.94
CA TYR A 74 0.75 -4.96 11.92
C TYR A 74 0.96 -3.95 13.04
N THR A 75 0.95 -2.65 12.73
CA THR A 75 0.97 -1.59 13.74
C THR A 75 -0.21 -1.73 14.70
N ALA A 76 -1.41 -1.97 14.18
CA ALA A 76 -2.60 -2.22 15.01
C ALA A 76 -2.48 -3.50 15.87
N GLU A 77 -1.89 -4.56 15.32
CA GLU A 77 -1.64 -5.82 16.04
C GLU A 77 -0.64 -5.64 17.18
N MET A 78 0.46 -4.91 16.94
CA MET A 78 1.50 -4.64 17.94
C MET A 78 1.02 -3.74 19.08
N LEU A 79 0.07 -2.85 18.80
CA LEU A 79 -0.64 -2.06 19.81
C LEU A 79 -1.77 -2.82 20.50
N ALA A 80 -1.94 -4.12 20.21
CA ALA A 80 -3.03 -4.95 20.71
C ALA A 80 -4.45 -4.37 20.51
N MET A 81 -4.63 -3.47 19.54
CA MET A 81 -5.91 -2.81 19.29
C MET A 81 -7.07 -3.78 19.05
N PRO A 82 -6.88 -4.91 18.32
CA PRO A 82 -7.94 -5.89 18.18
C PRO A 82 -8.48 -6.39 19.51
N HIS A 83 -7.66 -6.47 20.57
CA HIS A 83 -8.09 -6.91 21.89
C HIS A 83 -8.82 -5.81 22.66
N HIS A 84 -8.32 -4.57 22.59
CA HIS A 84 -8.78 -3.46 23.42
C HIS A 84 -10.04 -2.78 22.89
N VAL A 85 -10.08 -2.48 21.59
CA VAL A 85 -11.11 -1.59 21.03
C VAL A 85 -12.04 -2.28 20.04
N CYS A 86 -11.62 -3.39 19.42
CA CYS A 86 -12.44 -4.02 18.39
C CYS A 86 -13.69 -4.71 18.96
N THR A 87 -14.86 -4.39 18.39
CA THR A 87 -16.15 -5.00 18.73
C THR A 87 -16.29 -6.44 18.19
N TYR A 88 -15.59 -6.78 17.12
CA TYR A 88 -15.70 -8.07 16.47
C TYR A 88 -14.92 -9.17 17.21
N ARG A 89 -15.65 -10.21 17.64
CA ARG A 89 -15.10 -11.34 18.41
C ARG A 89 -13.95 -12.08 17.69
N ASN A 90 -14.01 -12.18 16.37
CA ASN A 90 -12.98 -12.87 15.58
C ASN A 90 -11.64 -12.12 15.57
N CYS A 91 -11.67 -10.78 15.58
CA CYS A 91 -10.46 -9.97 15.69
C CYS A 91 -9.84 -10.09 17.08
N ARG A 92 -10.66 -9.98 18.14
CA ARG A 92 -10.20 -10.14 19.53
C ARG A 92 -9.50 -11.48 19.77
N ARG A 93 -10.09 -12.57 19.30
CA ARG A 93 -9.53 -13.92 19.48
C ARG A 93 -8.27 -14.17 18.66
N GLY A 94 -8.18 -13.57 17.47
CA GLY A 94 -7.04 -13.75 16.57
C GLY A 94 -5.90 -12.76 16.81
N LEU A 95 -6.09 -11.78 17.71
CA LEU A 95 -5.18 -10.63 17.93
C LEU A 95 -4.82 -9.89 16.62
N ALA A 96 -5.73 -9.94 15.64
CA ALA A 96 -5.48 -9.49 14.29
C ALA A 96 -6.73 -8.87 13.68
N CYS A 97 -6.61 -7.65 13.15
CA CYS A 97 -7.72 -7.00 12.48
C CYS A 97 -7.97 -7.68 11.12
N ARG A 98 -9.19 -8.21 10.94
CA ARG A 98 -9.61 -8.91 9.72
C ARG A 98 -10.29 -8.00 8.71
N TRP A 99 -10.72 -6.82 9.15
CA TRP A 99 -11.44 -5.87 8.32
C TRP A 99 -10.55 -4.66 8.10
N ILE A 100 -10.18 -4.45 6.85
CA ILE A 100 -9.47 -3.26 6.40
C ILE A 100 -10.42 -2.51 5.48
N ASP A 101 -10.53 -1.22 5.71
CA ASP A 101 -11.26 -0.30 4.85
C ASP A 101 -10.49 -0.12 3.54
N THR A 102 -11.17 -0.35 2.43
CA THR A 102 -10.59 -0.34 1.08
C THR A 102 -10.33 1.07 0.55
N ASP A 103 -10.95 2.09 1.14
CA ASP A 103 -10.86 3.46 0.65
C ASP A 103 -9.62 4.17 1.19
N ASN A 104 -9.19 3.80 2.40
CA ASN A 104 -8.07 4.44 3.12
C ASN A 104 -6.95 3.47 3.55
N ASP A 105 -7.11 2.17 3.29
CA ASP A 105 -6.24 1.07 3.73
C ASP A 105 -6.08 0.97 5.27
N ALA A 106 -7.08 1.42 6.02
CA ALA A 106 -7.02 1.53 7.47
C ALA A 106 -7.75 0.36 8.16
N PRO A 107 -7.18 -0.24 9.23
CA PRO A 107 -7.88 -1.20 10.06
C PRO A 107 -9.20 -0.64 10.60
N SER A 108 -10.30 -1.37 10.48
CA SER A 108 -11.63 -0.88 10.89
C SER A 108 -11.75 -0.55 12.37
N CYS A 109 -10.86 -1.11 13.20
CA CYS A 109 -10.80 -0.83 14.64
C CYS A 109 -10.34 0.60 14.96
N LEU A 110 -9.73 1.31 14.00
CA LEU A 110 -9.33 2.72 14.18
C LEU A 110 -10.50 3.68 14.28
N VAL A 111 -11.68 3.28 13.80
CA VAL A 111 -12.92 4.08 13.91
C VAL A 111 -13.43 4.11 15.35
N LEU A 112 -12.97 3.18 16.20
CA LEU A 112 -13.39 3.05 17.59
C LEU A 112 -12.45 3.73 18.58
N LEU A 113 -11.34 4.29 18.09
CA LEU A 113 -10.42 5.07 18.91
C LEU A 113 -11.00 6.46 19.17
N ASP A 114 -10.70 7.00 20.35
CA ASP A 114 -10.90 8.42 20.56
C ASP A 114 -9.90 9.26 19.71
N PRO A 115 -10.15 10.57 19.53
CA PRO A 115 -9.28 11.41 18.71
C PRO A 115 -7.81 11.46 19.18
N ALA A 116 -7.55 11.37 20.49
CA ALA A 116 -6.20 11.43 21.04
C ALA A 116 -5.46 10.10 20.83
N GLU A 117 -6.12 8.97 21.10
CA GLU A 117 -5.61 7.63 20.79
C GLU A 117 -5.33 7.49 19.29
N ARG A 118 -6.23 8.02 18.45
CA ARG A 118 -6.06 8.00 17.00
C ARG A 118 -4.84 8.80 16.56
N GLN A 119 -4.59 9.96 17.17
CA GLN A 119 -3.42 10.78 16.89
C GLN A 119 -2.12 10.03 17.21
N VAL A 120 -2.07 9.31 18.35
CA VAL A 120 -0.91 8.49 18.72
C VAL A 120 -0.69 7.36 17.71
N TYR A 121 -1.78 6.68 17.30
CA TYR A 121 -1.69 5.66 16.26
C TYR A 121 -1.15 6.22 14.94
N ASP A 122 -1.71 7.35 14.48
CA ASP A 122 -1.34 7.95 13.20
C ASP A 122 0.12 8.43 13.21
N ALA A 123 0.62 8.93 14.35
CA ALA A 123 2.03 9.29 14.52
C ALA A 123 2.96 8.07 14.38
N LEU A 124 2.65 6.97 15.09
CA LEU A 124 3.42 5.73 14.97
C LEU A 124 3.34 5.12 13.57
N ALA A 125 2.15 5.09 12.98
CA ALA A 125 1.94 4.62 11.62
C ALA A 125 2.72 5.45 10.59
N GLY A 126 2.78 6.77 10.77
CA GLY A 126 3.58 7.67 9.95
C GLY A 126 5.06 7.32 9.97
N VAL A 127 5.61 7.05 11.15
CA VAL A 127 7.00 6.57 11.32
C VAL A 127 7.21 5.23 10.61
N VAL A 128 6.33 4.25 10.84
CA VAL A 128 6.44 2.91 10.23
C VAL A 128 6.42 3.00 8.69
N LEU A 129 5.49 3.77 8.14
CA LEU A 129 5.37 3.95 6.69
C LEU A 129 6.55 4.74 6.11
N GLY A 130 7.02 5.78 6.81
CA GLY A 130 8.19 6.56 6.42
C GLY A 130 9.46 5.70 6.37
N ALA A 131 9.73 4.94 7.42
CA ALA A 131 10.90 4.06 7.51
C ALA A 131 10.81 2.87 6.54
N ALA A 132 9.60 2.36 6.23
CA ALA A 132 9.44 1.33 5.20
C ALA A 132 9.74 1.86 3.78
N ARG A 133 9.41 3.12 3.49
CA ARG A 133 9.65 3.76 2.18
C ARG A 133 11.08 4.24 1.99
N LEU A 134 11.63 4.92 2.99
CA LEU A 134 12.92 5.62 2.91
C LEU A 134 14.06 4.82 3.53
N GLY A 135 13.75 3.71 4.20
CA GLY A 135 14.69 2.96 5.01
C GLY A 135 15.00 3.65 6.35
N PRO A 136 15.91 3.08 7.16
CA PRO A 136 16.27 3.59 8.49
C PRO A 136 17.08 4.91 8.46
N LYS A 137 17.16 5.58 7.30
CA LYS A 137 17.92 6.84 7.11
C LYS A 137 17.16 8.08 7.58
N VAL A 138 15.86 7.95 7.86
CA VAL A 138 15.08 9.06 8.41
C VAL A 138 15.38 9.16 9.89
N GLU A 139 16.10 10.19 10.29
CA GLU A 139 16.37 10.43 11.71
C GLU A 139 15.11 10.96 12.41
N PRO A 140 14.87 10.56 13.68
CA PRO A 140 13.81 11.13 14.47
C PRO A 140 14.04 12.63 14.75
N GLY A 141 12.96 13.35 15.06
CA GLY A 141 13.07 14.71 15.58
C GLY A 141 13.87 14.78 16.88
N SER A 142 14.32 15.98 17.27
CA SER A 142 15.06 16.17 18.51
C SER A 142 14.17 15.98 19.73
N GLY A 143 14.36 14.90 20.49
CA GLY A 143 13.70 14.66 21.77
C GLY A 143 13.63 13.17 22.14
N PRO A 144 13.52 12.83 23.44
CA PRO A 144 13.43 11.43 23.87
C PRO A 144 12.16 10.75 23.34
N GLU A 145 11.02 11.43 23.35
CA GLU A 145 9.75 10.89 22.88
C GLU A 145 9.77 10.57 21.37
N ALA A 146 10.39 11.44 20.56
CA ALA A 146 10.55 11.19 19.13
C ALA A 146 11.44 9.98 18.84
N TRP A 147 12.49 9.77 19.65
CA TRP A 147 13.34 8.58 19.58
C TRP A 147 12.60 7.30 19.95
N GLU A 148 11.80 7.34 21.01
CA GLU A 148 10.99 6.19 21.44
C GLU A 148 9.98 5.80 20.37
N LEU A 149 9.27 6.78 19.80
CA LEU A 149 8.32 6.56 18.71
C LEU A 149 9.00 5.97 17.48
N TRP A 150 10.18 6.48 17.12
CA TRP A 150 10.97 5.98 16.00
C TRP A 150 11.47 4.56 16.21
N SER A 151 12.02 4.28 17.40
CA SER A 151 12.46 2.94 17.81
C SER A 151 11.32 1.93 17.76
N ALA A 152 10.15 2.29 18.30
CA ALA A 152 8.95 1.47 18.23
C ALA A 152 8.52 1.19 16.77
N GLY A 153 8.58 2.21 15.91
CA GLY A 153 8.30 2.05 14.48
C GLY A 153 9.27 1.09 13.78
N LEU A 154 10.56 1.16 14.08
CA LEU A 154 11.55 0.22 13.55
C LEU A 154 11.31 -1.21 14.00
N GLU A 155 10.99 -1.44 15.28
CA GLU A 155 10.68 -2.76 15.79
C GLU A 155 9.50 -3.39 15.04
N ILE A 156 8.45 -2.61 14.77
CA ILE A 156 7.29 -3.07 13.96
C ILE A 156 7.74 -3.50 12.57
N ILE A 157 8.58 -2.71 11.90
CA ILE A 157 9.10 -3.03 10.56
C ILE A 157 9.94 -4.30 10.60
N LEU A 158 10.83 -4.45 11.58
CA LEU A 158 11.70 -5.62 11.70
C LEU A 158 10.87 -6.90 11.93
N VAL A 159 9.84 -6.84 12.77
CA VAL A 159 8.91 -7.95 12.97
C VAL A 159 8.15 -8.27 11.68
N TYR A 160 7.66 -7.24 10.97
CA TYR A 160 6.98 -7.41 9.69
C TYR A 160 7.88 -8.10 8.65
N LEU A 161 9.11 -7.62 8.48
CA LEU A 161 10.08 -8.19 7.53
C LEU A 161 10.46 -9.64 7.86
N ARG A 162 10.44 -10.03 9.15
CA ARG A 162 10.64 -11.43 9.56
C ARG A 162 9.45 -12.33 9.20
N LYS A 163 8.22 -11.81 9.28
CA LYS A 163 6.99 -12.57 8.99
C LYS A 163 6.68 -12.65 7.50
N MET A 164 7.13 -11.68 6.71
CA MET A 164 6.98 -11.73 5.26
C MET A 164 7.78 -12.91 4.71
N PRO A 165 7.15 -13.88 4.02
CA PRO A 165 7.89 -14.91 3.34
C PRO A 165 8.81 -14.18 2.37
N ARG A 166 10.13 -14.25 2.59
CA ARG A 166 11.12 -13.72 1.65
C ARG A 166 10.63 -14.16 0.30
N ARG A 167 10.21 -13.22 -0.58
CA ARG A 167 9.81 -13.53 -1.94
C ARG A 167 10.98 -14.34 -2.46
N ARG A 168 10.85 -15.67 -2.47
CA ARG A 168 11.92 -16.55 -2.94
C ARG A 168 12.11 -16.04 -4.33
N HIS A 169 13.26 -15.42 -4.59
CA HIS A 169 13.57 -14.88 -5.88
C HIS A 169 13.41 -16.07 -6.82
N ARG A 170 12.24 -16.21 -7.46
CA ARG A 170 12.05 -17.26 -8.45
C ARG A 170 12.97 -16.77 -9.54
N PRO A 171 14.10 -17.43 -9.80
CA PRO A 171 14.95 -17.01 -10.90
C PRO A 171 14.03 -16.95 -12.12
N ARG A 172 13.83 -15.75 -12.66
CA ARG A 172 12.95 -15.53 -13.79
C ARG A 172 13.55 -16.35 -14.93
N GLY A 173 12.86 -17.43 -15.29
CA GLY A 173 13.24 -18.30 -16.39
C GLY A 173 14.54 -19.04 -16.16
N ARG A 174 14.45 -20.28 -15.66
CA ARG A 174 15.30 -21.31 -16.30
C ARG A 174 14.84 -21.30 -17.77
N PRO A 175 15.68 -20.92 -18.75
CA PRO A 175 15.27 -20.99 -20.14
C PRO A 175 14.76 -22.41 -20.38
N LYS A 176 13.54 -22.54 -20.91
CA LYS A 176 13.00 -23.85 -21.30
C LYS A 176 14.03 -24.44 -22.24
N GLY A 177 14.77 -25.43 -21.75
CA GLY A 177 15.79 -26.13 -22.52
C GLY A 177 15.13 -26.54 -23.82
N GLY A 178 15.63 -26.00 -24.92
CA GLY A 178 15.16 -26.37 -26.24
C GLY A 178 15.21 -27.89 -26.31
N HIS A 179 14.07 -28.50 -26.61
CA HIS A 179 14.05 -29.87 -27.08
C HIS A 179 15.01 -29.94 -28.26
N ARG A 180 16.23 -30.44 -28.03
CA ARG A 180 17.08 -30.90 -29.11
C ARG A 180 16.30 -32.02 -29.78
N ALA A 181 15.74 -31.72 -30.94
CA ALA A 181 15.23 -32.72 -31.85
C ALA A 181 16.32 -33.76 -32.03
N GLY A 182 16.08 -34.97 -31.52
CA GLY A 182 16.95 -36.10 -31.73
C GLY A 182 16.97 -36.41 -33.22
N ALA A 183 18.05 -36.03 -33.89
CA ALA A 183 18.39 -36.59 -35.18
C ALA A 183 18.75 -38.06 -34.95
N HIS A 184 17.83 -38.96 -35.29
CA HIS A 184 18.14 -40.37 -35.47
C HIS A 184 18.94 -40.53 -36.78
N PRO A 185 20.21 -40.98 -36.76
CA PRO A 185 20.86 -41.43 -37.97
C PRO A 185 20.19 -42.74 -38.43
N ARG A 186 19.57 -42.71 -39.62
CA ARG A 186 19.20 -43.92 -40.35
C ARG A 186 20.49 -44.60 -40.80
N GLY A 187 20.56 -45.89 -40.54
CA GLY A 187 21.75 -46.69 -40.74
C GLY A 187 22.15 -46.90 -42.20
N GLU A 188 23.42 -47.26 -42.36
CA GLU A 188 23.93 -48.05 -43.46
C GLU A 188 24.77 -49.16 -42.85
N LEU A 189 24.37 -50.41 -43.06
CA LEU A 189 25.18 -51.60 -42.83
C LEU A 189 25.27 -52.30 -44.21
N PRO A 190 26.48 -52.59 -44.71
CA PRO A 190 26.68 -53.35 -45.94
C PRO A 190 26.33 -54.83 -45.80
#